data_AF-A0A8I1IVU7-F1
#
_entry.id   AF-A0A8I1IVU7-F1
#
_cell.length_a   1.000
_cell.length_b   1.000
_cell.length_c   1.000
_cell.angle_alpha   90.00
_cell.angle_beta   90.00
_cell.angle_gamma   90.00
#
_symmetry.space_group_name_H-M   'P 1'
#
loop_
_entity.id
_entity.type
_entity.pdbx_description
1 polymer ?
#
loop_
_entity_poly.entity_id
_entity_poly.type
_entity_poly.pdbx_seq_one_letter_code
_entity_poly.pdbx_strand_id
1 'polypeptide(L)' 'MSLKTFHIVFMVLASALTALFGLWALREYNRSSEGGGYLAMVIGAGLCFVLLLVYGKWFLHKIKDNKLT' A
#
# COMPACT_ATOMS: atom_id res chain seq x y z
N MET A 1 18.64 -6.29 14.86
CA MET A 1 17.44 -5.41 14.81
C MET A 1 16.20 -6.27 14.96
N SER A 2 15.17 -5.79 15.67
CA SER A 2 13.94 -6.57 15.82
C SER A 2 13.27 -6.74 14.45
N LEU A 3 12.98 -7.98 14.06
CA LEU A 3 12.31 -8.34 12.80
C LEU A 3 11.04 -7.51 12.57
N LYS A 4 10.39 -7.10 13.67
CA LYS A 4 9.17 -6.29 13.72
C LYS A 4 9.40 -4.87 13.18
N THR A 5 10.53 -4.25 13.51
CA THR A 5 10.86 -2.89 13.09
C THR A 5 11.11 -2.82 11.58
N PHE A 6 11.86 -3.80 11.06
CA PHE A 6 12.11 -3.91 9.61
C PHE A 6 10.80 -4.08 8.83
N HIS A 7 9.90 -4.92 9.34
CA HIS A 7 8.62 -5.19 8.69
C HIS A 7 7.71 -3.94 8.62
N ILE A 8 7.68 -3.12 9.67
CA ILE A 8 6.91 -1.86 9.68
C ILE A 8 7.49 -0.87 8.67
N VAL A 9 8.82 -0.70 8.64
CA VAL A 9 9.49 0.20 7.70
C VAL A 9 9.25 -0.26 6.26
N PHE A 10 9.31 -1.55 5.99
CA PHE A 10 8.98 -2.12 4.68
C PHE A 10 7.53 -1.84 4.27
N MET A 11 6.56 -1.98 5.19
CA MET A 11 5.17 -1.64 4.90
C MET A 11 4.95 -0.17 4.57
N VAL A 12 5.63 0.74 5.28
CA VAL A 12 5.55 2.19 5.01
C VAL A 12 6.14 2.52 3.63
N LEU A 13 7.30 1.94 3.30
CA LEU A 13 7.92 2.10 1.99
C LEU A 13 7.05 1.54 0.87
N ALA A 14 6.51 0.34 1.06
CA ALA A 14 5.67 -0.31 0.06
C ALA A 14 4.36 0.47 -0.16
N SER A 15 3.72 0.97 0.89
CA SER A 15 2.51 1.79 0.76
C SER A 15 2.78 3.15 0.07
N ALA A 16 3.93 3.78 0.35
CA ALA A 16 4.37 4.98 -0.38
C ALA A 16 4.61 4.69 -1.87
N LEU A 17 5.28 3.57 -2.21
CA LEU A 17 5.47 3.14 -3.59
C LEU A 17 4.15 2.86 -4.29
N THR A 18 3.22 2.15 -3.64
CA THR A 18 1.91 1.85 -4.23
C THR A 18 1.10 3.12 -4.46
N ALA A 19 1.16 4.10 -3.56
CA ALA A 19 0.51 5.40 -3.75
C ALA A 19 1.11 6.18 -4.93
N LEU A 20 2.44 6.24 -5.04
CA LEU A 20 3.13 6.86 -6.17
C LEU A 20 2.78 6.17 -7.49
N PHE A 21 2.75 4.83 -7.51
CA PHE A 21 2.40 4.05 -8.68
C PHE A 21 0.93 4.26 -9.09
N GLY A 22 0.01 4.29 -8.12
CA GLY A 22 -1.41 4.58 -8.37
C GLY A 22 -1.62 5.98 -8.95
N LEU A 23 -0.95 7.00 -8.40
CA LEU A 23 -0.99 8.38 -8.94
C LEU A 23 -0.42 8.48 -10.34
N TRP A 24 0.69 7.78 -10.62
CA TRP A 24 1.29 7.73 -11.94
C TRP A 24 0.37 7.05 -12.96
N ALA A 25 -0.21 5.89 -12.61
CA ALA A 25 -1.17 5.19 -13.46
C ALA A 25 -2.44 6.01 -13.72
N LEU A 26 -2.93 6.76 -12.73
CA LEU A 26 -4.08 7.66 -12.89
C LEU A 26 -3.77 8.82 -13.85
N ARG A 27 -2.56 9.38 -13.74
CA ARG A 27 -2.08 10.45 -14.63
C ARG A 27 -1.93 9.96 -16.06
N GLU A 28 -1.46 8.73 -16.25
CA GLU A 28 -1.28 8.13 -17.57
C GLU A 28 -2.62 7.70 -18.19
N TYR A 29 -3.56 7.19 -17.39
CA TYR A 29 -4.95 6.94 -17.81
C TYR A 29 -5.61 8.20 -18.38
N ASN A 30 -5.37 9.38 -17.78
CA ASN A 30 -5.90 10.64 -18.28
C ASN A 30 -5.17 11.18 -19.54
N ARG A 31 -3.95 10.70 -19.84
CA ARG A 31 -3.16 11.13 -21.01
C ARG A 31 -3.35 10.20 -22.22
N SER A 32 -3.62 8.93 -21.99
CA SER A 32 -3.74 7.91 -23.03
C SER A 32 -5.20 7.62 -23.37
N SER A 33 -5.55 7.70 -24.66
CA SER A 33 -6.92 7.43 -25.15
C SER A 33 -7.29 5.93 -25.11
N GLU A 34 -6.30 5.05 -24.90
CA GLU A 34 -6.45 3.60 -24.73
C GLU A 34 -6.52 3.25 -23.23
N GLY A 35 -7.60 3.64 -22.57
CA GLY A 35 -7.70 3.65 -21.09
C GLY A 35 -7.83 2.28 -20.42
N GLY A 36 -8.14 1.20 -21.14
CA GLY A 36 -8.52 -0.09 -20.54
C GLY A 36 -7.45 -0.72 -19.63
N GLY A 37 -6.19 -0.74 -20.07
CA GLY A 37 -5.09 -1.34 -19.30
C GLY A 37 -4.70 -0.52 -18.07
N TYR A 38 -4.71 0.81 -18.19
CA TYR A 38 -4.36 1.70 -17.09
C TYR A 38 -5.42 1.70 -15.98
N LEU A 39 -6.70 1.50 -16.32
CA LEU A 39 -7.77 1.40 -15.33
C LEU A 39 -7.59 0.17 -14.43
N ALA A 40 -7.21 -0.97 -15.01
CA ALA A 40 -6.90 -2.18 -14.24
C ALA A 40 -5.68 -1.97 -13.32
N MET A 41 -4.66 -1.25 -13.78
CA MET A 41 -3.49 -0.90 -12.96
C MET A 41 -3.86 0.02 -11.78
N VAL A 42 -4.73 1.02 -12.00
CA VAL A 42 -5.22 1.90 -10.93
C VAL A 42 -6.01 1.12 -9.89
N ILE A 43 -6.92 0.24 -10.32
CA ILE A 43 -7.72 -0.61 -9.42
C ILE A 43 -6.80 -1.55 -8.63
N GLY A 44 -5.84 -2.20 -9.30
CA GLY A 44 -4.86 -3.07 -8.66
C GLY A 44 -3.99 -2.34 -7.63
N ALA A 45 -3.50 -1.14 -7.97
CA ALA A 45 -2.74 -0.31 -7.05
C ALA A 45 -3.58 0.14 -5.85
N GLY A 46 -4.84 0.53 -6.08
CA GLY A 46 -5.78 0.90 -5.01
C GLY A 46 -6.06 -0.27 -4.05
N LEU A 47 -6.35 -1.46 -4.58
CA LEU A 47 -6.53 -2.68 -3.78
C LEU A 47 -5.29 -3.02 -2.97
N CYS A 48 -4.12 -2.96 -3.59
CA CYS A 48 -2.85 -3.25 -2.93
C CYS A 48 -2.59 -2.24 -1.80
N PHE A 49 -2.85 -0.95 -2.02
CA PHE A 49 -2.72 0.09 -1.01
C PHE A 49 -3.66 -0.13 0.18
N VAL A 50 -4.93 -0.47 -0.08
CA VAL A 50 -5.90 -0.78 0.98
C VAL A 50 -5.48 -2.01 1.78
N LEU A 51 -5.04 -3.08 1.12
CA LEU A 51 -4.53 -4.28 1.78
C LEU A 51 -3.32 -3.98 2.68
N LEU A 52 -2.38 -3.14 2.20
CA LEU A 52 -1.24 -2.70 3.01
C LEU A 52 -1.67 -1.90 4.25
N LEU A 53 -2.65 -1.00 4.11
CA LEU A 53 -3.15 -0.22 5.24
C LEU A 53 -3.87 -1.10 6.28
N VAL A 54 -4.71 -2.05 5.83
CA VAL A 54 -5.41 -2.99 6.72
C VAL A 54 -4.42 -3.90 7.44
N TYR A 55 -3.44 -4.44 6.71
CA TYR A 55 -2.41 -5.30 7.28
C TYR A 55 -1.53 -4.52 8.28
N GLY A 56 -1.15 -3.28 7.96
CA GLY A 56 -0.42 -2.39 8.86
C GLY A 56 -1.19 -2.08 10.13
N LYS A 57 -2.49 -1.75 10.02
CA LYS A 57 -3.37 -1.54 11.18
C LYS A 57 -3.50 -2.77 12.04
N TRP A 58 -3.72 -3.94 11.43
CA TRP A 58 -3.83 -5.21 12.15
C TRP A 58 -2.53 -5.57 12.87
N PHE A 59 -1.38 -5.36 12.23
CA PHE A 59 -0.07 -5.60 12.82
C PHE A 59 0.23 -4.66 14.00
N LEU A 60 -0.08 -3.37 13.86
CA LEU A 60 0.02 -2.39 14.95
C LEU A 60 -0.92 -2.74 16.11
N HIS A 61 -2.13 -3.19 15.81
CA HIS A 61 -3.07 -3.66 16.82
C HIS A 61 -2.52 -4.88 17.55
N LYS A 62 -1.99 -5.88 16.83
CA LYS A 62 -1.37 -7.08 17.41
C LYS A 62 -0.20 -6.76 18.32
N ILE A 63 0.63 -5.77 17.98
CA ILE A 63 1.73 -5.30 18.83
C ILE A 63 1.21 -4.57 20.07
N LYS A 64 0.14 -3.78 19.93
CA LYS A 64 -0.47 -3.06 21.06
C LYS A 64 -1.18 -4.02 22.03
N ASP A 65 -1.82 -5.07 21.51
CA ASP A 65 -2.51 -6.10 22.30
C ASP A 65 -1.50 -6.93 23.12
N ASN A 66 -0.29 -7.12 22.59
CA ASN A 66 0.83 -7.72 23.33
C ASN A 66 1.46 -6.80 24.40
N LYS A 67 0.80 -5.70 24.78
CA LYS A 67 1.12 -4.92 25.98
C LYS A 67 0.10 -5.20 27.09
N LEU A 68 0.10 -6.43 27.59
CA LEU A 68 -0.10 -6.63 29.03
C LEU A 68 1.30 -6.63 29.65
N THR A 69 1.74 -5.41 29.97
CA THR A 69 2.82 -5.13 30.92
C THR A 69 2.16 -4.97 32.28
#